data_AF-A0A973M4H4-F1
#
_entry.id   AF-A0A973M4H4-F1
#
_cell.length_a   1.000
_cell.length_b   1.000
_cell.length_c   1.000
_cell.angle_alpha   90.00
_cell.angle_beta   90.00
_cell.angle_gamma   90.00
#
_symmetry.space_group_name_H-M   'P 1'
#
loop_
_entity.id
_entity.type
_entity.pdbx_description
1 polymer ?
#
loop_
_entity_poly.entity_id
_entity_poly.type
_entity_poly.pdbx_seq_one_letter_code
_entity_poly.pdbx_strand_id
1 'polypeptide(L)'
;MDALYELRIVDGPVAVACWALGIGGAAALIMLAAFPGLRAWGRGFLLLVGAVVASAALTGVIHWLLIDVLNVFPEDLPIEVLVQSGIGVLGLVLAVTAIIRLGLARRAWGRRVGAVASAAAMSLLAAQLINTYFGLNLTLGDLAGVSIARIRPLESALEKPAAPSVPLAAWTRPEGLPANGELRTVQIPAPASGFKARAAYVYLPPAYFASTRPQLPVLLLIPGQPGNPSDWLSGGRLRLKLDHFAAEHGGVAPIAVVIDPNGSPQANTMCMDTKNGRAESYVVNDVVPWIRTHLSAAADPRFWAVGGFSFGGTCSVQLIAKHPEIFTGALGFAAELEPAMATDRAKTIDLAFDGDA
;
A
#
# COMPACT_ATOMS: atom_id res chain seq x y z
N MET A 1 -8.95 -25.12 0.38
CA MET A 1 -8.63 -23.89 1.15
C MET A 1 -8.25 -22.74 0.23
N ASP A 2 -7.65 -22.98 -0.95
CA ASP A 2 -7.23 -21.90 -1.86
C ASP A 2 -8.38 -21.03 -2.40
N ALA A 3 -9.56 -21.60 -2.67
CA ALA A 3 -10.72 -20.82 -3.16
C ALA A 3 -11.21 -19.73 -2.19
N LEU A 4 -10.97 -19.87 -0.87
CA LEU A 4 -11.31 -18.83 0.10
C LEU A 4 -10.37 -17.62 -0.04
N TYR A 5 -9.09 -17.87 -0.28
CA TYR A 5 -8.08 -16.81 -0.40
C TYR A 5 -8.21 -16.02 -1.69
N GLU A 6 -8.79 -16.60 -2.75
CA GLU A 6 -9.10 -15.90 -4.00
C GLU A 6 -10.40 -15.06 -3.92
N LEU A 7 -11.12 -15.10 -2.80
CA LEU A 7 -12.39 -14.38 -2.66
C LEU A 7 -12.15 -12.86 -2.67
N ARG A 8 -12.77 -12.18 -3.62
CA ARG A 8 -12.66 -10.74 -3.81
C ARG A 8 -13.39 -9.96 -2.70
N ILE A 9 -12.69 -9.00 -2.09
CA ILE A 9 -13.20 -8.20 -0.97
C ILE A 9 -13.55 -6.75 -1.33
N VAL A 10 -13.27 -6.33 -2.57
CA VAL A 10 -13.53 -4.96 -3.04
C VAL A 10 -14.78 -4.83 -3.92
N ASP A 11 -15.11 -5.84 -4.71
CA ASP A 11 -16.18 -5.80 -5.73
C ASP A 11 -16.95 -7.12 -5.88
N GLY A 12 -16.92 -7.97 -4.84
CA GLY A 12 -17.55 -9.29 -4.82
C GLY A 12 -18.60 -9.48 -3.72
N PRO A 13 -18.98 -10.74 -3.43
CA PRO A 13 -19.96 -11.07 -2.40
C PRO A 13 -19.61 -10.53 -1.00
N VAL A 14 -18.32 -10.44 -0.69
CA VAL A 14 -17.84 -9.88 0.59
C VAL A 14 -18.16 -8.39 0.67
N ALA A 15 -17.91 -7.62 -0.38
CA ALA A 15 -18.24 -6.20 -0.43
C ALA A 15 -19.76 -5.99 -0.26
N VAL A 16 -20.58 -6.77 -0.97
CA VAL A 16 -22.05 -6.74 -0.83
C VAL A 16 -22.49 -7.07 0.61
N ALA A 17 -21.86 -8.07 1.24
CA ALA A 17 -22.14 -8.43 2.62
C ALA A 17 -21.76 -7.30 3.60
N CYS A 18 -20.60 -6.65 3.42
CA CYS A 18 -20.19 -5.49 4.22
C CYS A 18 -21.21 -4.35 4.12
N TRP A 19 -21.69 -4.05 2.92
CA TRP A 19 -22.76 -3.05 2.70
C TRP A 19 -24.06 -3.44 3.39
N ALA A 20 -24.54 -4.66 3.19
CA ALA A 20 -25.78 -5.14 3.81
C ALA A 20 -25.71 -5.11 5.35
N LEU A 21 -24.59 -5.59 5.92
CA LEU A 21 -24.35 -5.58 7.35
C LEU A 21 -24.22 -4.15 7.90
N GLY A 22 -23.50 -3.27 7.20
CA GLY A 22 -23.33 -1.88 7.62
C GLY A 22 -24.64 -1.10 7.60
N ILE A 23 -25.45 -1.24 6.54
CA ILE A 23 -26.79 -0.62 6.44
C ILE A 23 -27.72 -1.17 7.52
N GLY A 24 -27.74 -2.51 7.70
CA GLY A 24 -28.53 -3.15 8.74
C GLY A 24 -28.11 -2.71 10.15
N GLY A 25 -26.81 -2.61 10.40
CA GLY A 25 -26.24 -2.12 11.65
C GLY A 25 -26.60 -0.67 11.93
N ALA A 26 -26.52 0.20 10.91
CA ALA A 26 -26.94 1.60 11.02
C ALA A 26 -28.44 1.69 11.37
N ALA A 27 -29.30 0.96 10.67
CA ALA A 27 -30.74 0.94 10.95
C ALA A 27 -31.05 0.44 12.36
N ALA A 28 -30.39 -0.63 12.81
CA ALA A 28 -30.55 -1.18 14.15
C ALA A 28 -30.10 -0.18 15.23
N LEU A 29 -28.97 0.49 15.04
CA LEU A 29 -28.45 1.50 15.95
C LEU A 29 -29.32 2.75 16.00
N ILE A 30 -29.82 3.22 14.86
CA ILE A 30 -30.77 4.35 14.81
C ILE A 30 -32.05 4.00 15.58
N MET A 31 -32.60 2.80 15.39
CA MET A 31 -33.78 2.34 16.13
C MET A 31 -33.52 2.25 17.64
N LEU A 32 -32.38 1.68 18.06
CA LEU A 32 -32.04 1.52 19.48
C LEU A 32 -31.67 2.84 20.17
N ALA A 33 -30.94 3.72 19.48
CA ALA A 33 -30.43 4.96 20.04
C ALA A 33 -31.44 6.10 19.92
N ALA A 34 -32.05 6.32 18.75
CA ALA A 34 -32.86 7.50 18.45
C ALA A 34 -34.37 7.25 18.61
N PHE A 35 -34.89 6.08 18.23
CA PHE A 35 -36.33 5.84 18.15
C PHE A 35 -36.82 4.60 18.94
N PRO A 36 -36.62 4.54 20.28
CA PRO A 36 -37.08 3.39 21.07
C PRO A 36 -38.61 3.27 21.19
N GLY A 37 -39.39 4.22 20.62
CA GLY A 37 -40.85 4.18 20.56
C GLY A 37 -41.50 5.33 19.77
N LEU A 38 -42.76 5.14 19.35
CA LEU A 38 -43.53 6.00 18.44
C LEU A 38 -43.75 7.46 18.90
N ARG A 39 -43.58 7.78 20.20
CA ARG A 39 -43.84 9.11 20.77
C ARG A 39 -42.60 10.01 20.90
N ALA A 40 -41.42 9.54 20.46
CA ALA A 40 -40.14 10.23 20.72
C ALA A 40 -39.47 10.85 19.48
N TRP A 41 -40.20 11.02 18.37
CA TRP A 41 -39.62 11.38 17.07
C TRP A 41 -38.77 12.65 17.07
N GLY A 42 -39.23 13.74 17.68
CA GLY A 42 -38.46 14.99 17.73
C GLY A 42 -37.15 14.88 18.53
N ARG A 43 -37.18 14.20 19.68
CA ARG A 43 -35.95 13.94 20.48
C ARG A 43 -35.03 12.98 19.76
N GLY A 44 -35.57 11.95 19.10
CA GLY A 44 -34.86 10.99 18.28
C GLY A 44 -34.08 11.66 17.15
N PHE A 45 -34.75 12.55 16.40
CA PHE A 45 -34.13 13.32 15.33
C PHE A 45 -32.97 14.19 15.84
N LEU A 46 -33.17 14.94 16.94
CA LEU A 46 -32.11 15.76 17.53
C LEU A 46 -30.88 14.95 17.98
N LEU A 47 -31.09 13.73 18.49
CA LEU A 47 -29.98 12.85 18.86
C LEU A 47 -29.24 12.33 17.65
N LEU A 48 -29.95 12.00 16.57
CA LEU A 48 -29.31 11.55 15.34
C LEU A 48 -28.44 12.67 14.75
N VAL A 49 -28.98 13.89 14.69
CA VAL A 49 -28.21 15.08 14.27
C VAL A 49 -27.00 15.28 15.19
N GLY A 50 -27.20 15.22 16.51
CA GLY A 50 -26.11 15.32 17.49
C GLY A 50 -25.05 14.23 17.32
N ALA A 51 -25.44 13.00 17.04
CA ALA A 51 -24.52 11.89 16.81
C ALA A 51 -23.70 12.07 15.53
N VAL A 52 -24.33 12.53 14.44
CA VAL A 52 -23.63 12.84 13.18
C VAL A 52 -22.61 13.97 13.40
N VAL A 53 -23.01 15.05 14.06
CA VAL A 53 -22.11 16.18 14.38
C VAL A 53 -20.96 15.72 15.28
N ALA A 54 -21.24 14.96 16.33
CA ALA A 54 -20.21 14.43 17.23
C ALA A 54 -19.24 13.50 16.50
N SER A 55 -19.73 12.69 15.56
CA SER A 55 -18.90 11.77 14.79
C SER A 55 -18.00 12.50 13.80
N ALA A 56 -18.53 13.53 13.13
CA ALA A 56 -17.73 14.40 12.25
C ALA A 56 -16.65 15.13 13.05
N ALA A 57 -16.99 15.72 14.20
CA ALA A 57 -16.04 16.39 15.07
C ALA A 57 -14.96 15.44 15.58
N LEU A 58 -15.33 14.24 16.05
CA LEU A 58 -14.38 13.24 16.53
C LEU A 58 -13.45 12.74 15.41
N THR A 59 -13.98 12.54 14.20
CA THR A 59 -13.18 12.16 13.04
C THR A 59 -12.17 13.26 12.69
N GLY A 60 -12.59 14.53 12.71
CA GLY A 60 -11.70 15.67 12.50
C GLY A 60 -10.62 15.80 13.58
N VAL A 61 -10.96 15.58 14.86
CA VAL A 61 -9.96 15.59 15.95
C VAL A 61 -8.95 14.45 15.80
N ILE A 62 -9.40 13.25 15.42
CA ILE A 62 -8.49 12.11 15.17
C ILE A 62 -7.58 12.42 13.98
N HIS A 63 -8.12 12.98 12.90
CA HIS A 63 -7.34 13.39 11.73
C HIS A 63 -6.28 14.44 12.10
N TRP A 64 -6.67 15.53 12.77
CA TRP A 64 -5.75 16.53 13.32
C TRP A 64 -4.65 15.92 14.21
N LEU A 65 -5.01 14.99 15.09
CA LEU A 65 -4.05 14.30 15.95
C LEU A 65 -3.03 13.49 15.12
N LEU A 66 -3.50 12.76 14.11
CA LEU A 66 -2.64 11.93 13.26
C LEU A 66 -1.69 12.79 12.41
N ILE A 67 -2.16 13.93 11.89
CA ILE A 67 -1.37 14.79 11.00
C ILE A 67 -0.47 15.74 11.79
N ASP A 68 -1.03 16.58 12.66
CA ASP A 68 -0.31 17.73 13.22
C ASP A 68 0.45 17.43 14.52
N VAL A 69 -0.01 16.42 15.26
CA VAL A 69 0.55 16.05 16.57
C VAL A 69 1.48 14.85 16.46
N LEU A 70 0.99 13.77 15.84
CA LEU A 70 1.71 12.51 15.73
C LEU A 70 2.58 12.41 14.47
N ASN A 71 2.37 13.28 13.47
CA ASN A 71 3.08 13.30 12.18
C ASN A 71 3.09 11.90 11.52
N VAL A 72 1.95 11.20 11.56
CA VAL A 72 1.81 9.88 10.95
C VAL A 72 1.87 9.97 9.43
N PHE A 73 1.31 11.05 8.87
CA PHE A 73 1.36 11.37 7.45
C PHE A 73 1.84 12.81 7.26
N PRO A 74 2.61 13.10 6.20
CA PRO A 74 3.05 14.46 5.89
C PRO A 74 1.98 15.31 5.17
N GLU A 75 0.81 14.76 4.89
CA GLU A 75 -0.29 15.40 4.16
C GLU A 75 -1.66 14.99 4.69
N ASP A 76 -2.68 15.80 4.39
CA ASP A 76 -4.06 15.54 4.81
C ASP A 76 -4.67 14.30 4.15
N LEU A 77 -5.49 13.58 4.91
CA LEU A 77 -6.24 12.46 4.35
C LEU A 77 -7.34 12.95 3.39
N PRO A 78 -7.59 12.25 2.27
CA PRO A 78 -8.67 12.59 1.36
C PRO A 78 -10.03 12.68 2.06
N ILE A 79 -10.87 13.62 1.63
CA ILE A 79 -12.18 13.85 2.26
C ILE A 79 -13.07 12.60 2.18
N GLU A 80 -12.96 11.80 1.13
CA GLU A 80 -13.65 10.52 0.98
C GLU A 80 -13.28 9.56 2.11
N VAL A 81 -11.99 9.47 2.44
CA VAL A 81 -11.47 8.60 3.52
C VAL A 81 -11.92 9.12 4.88
N LEU A 82 -11.97 10.43 5.07
CA LEU A 82 -12.53 11.03 6.30
C LEU A 82 -14.02 10.72 6.45
N VAL A 83 -14.81 10.86 5.38
CA VAL A 83 -16.25 10.52 5.39
C VAL A 83 -16.45 9.03 5.68
N GLN A 84 -15.66 8.16 5.03
CA GLN A 84 -15.73 6.71 5.25
C GLN A 84 -15.35 6.34 6.69
N SER A 85 -14.31 6.96 7.25
CA SER A 85 -13.92 6.80 8.66
C SER A 85 -15.03 7.25 9.60
N GLY A 86 -15.71 8.36 9.26
CA GLY A 86 -16.86 8.89 9.98
C GLY A 86 -18.03 7.91 10.09
N ILE A 87 -18.22 7.00 9.13
CA ILE A 87 -19.23 5.93 9.21
C ILE A 87 -18.94 5.00 10.39
N GLY A 88 -17.70 4.55 10.55
CA GLY A 88 -17.29 3.69 11.67
C GLY A 88 -17.43 4.42 13.01
N VAL A 89 -16.97 5.68 13.07
CA VAL A 89 -17.09 6.53 14.27
C VAL A 89 -18.56 6.73 14.65
N LEU A 90 -19.45 6.97 13.68
CA LEU A 90 -20.89 7.09 13.91
C LEU A 90 -21.50 5.82 14.49
N GLY A 91 -21.09 4.65 13.99
CA GLY A 91 -21.51 3.37 14.56
C GLY A 91 -21.14 3.25 16.05
N LEU A 92 -19.92 3.65 16.42
CA LEU A 92 -19.47 3.66 17.81
C LEU A 92 -20.26 4.65 18.68
N VAL A 93 -20.44 5.89 18.21
CA VAL A 93 -21.20 6.92 18.94
C VAL A 93 -22.65 6.49 19.19
N LEU A 94 -23.32 5.94 18.16
CA LEU A 94 -24.69 5.45 18.28
C LEU A 94 -24.78 4.23 19.20
N ALA A 95 -23.81 3.31 19.15
CA ALA A 95 -23.78 2.15 20.03
C ALA A 95 -23.59 2.52 21.49
N VAL A 96 -22.65 3.43 21.79
CA VAL A 96 -22.47 3.98 23.15
C VAL A 96 -23.76 4.63 23.63
N THR A 97 -24.39 5.46 22.79
CA THR A 97 -25.67 6.12 23.10
C THR A 97 -26.79 5.10 23.38
N ALA A 98 -26.90 4.06 22.55
CA ALA A 98 -27.87 2.98 22.73
C ALA A 98 -27.63 2.22 24.04
N ILE A 99 -26.38 1.86 24.35
CA ILE A 99 -26.01 1.12 25.57
C ILE A 99 -26.33 1.94 26.82
N ILE A 100 -26.00 3.24 26.83
CA ILE A 100 -26.32 4.15 27.94
C ILE A 100 -27.83 4.18 28.19
N ARG A 101 -28.64 4.29 27.12
CA ARG A 101 -30.11 4.32 27.21
C ARG A 101 -30.75 3.01 27.67
N LEU A 102 -30.17 1.89 27.25
CA LEU A 102 -30.64 0.55 27.63
C LEU A 102 -30.34 0.25 29.11
N GLY A 103 -29.34 0.91 29.69
CA GLY A 103 -28.89 0.68 31.06
C GLY A 103 -28.31 -0.72 31.27
N LEU A 104 -28.02 -1.06 32.54
CA LEU A 104 -27.34 -2.32 32.89
C LEU A 104 -28.30 -3.48 33.19
N ALA A 105 -29.60 -3.30 33.00
CA ALA A 105 -30.59 -4.33 33.30
C ALA A 105 -30.35 -5.62 32.49
N ARG A 106 -30.49 -6.78 33.16
CA ARG A 106 -30.25 -8.11 32.54
C ARG A 106 -31.12 -8.34 31.31
N ARG A 107 -32.38 -7.88 31.34
CA ARG A 107 -33.33 -7.94 30.21
C ARG A 107 -32.86 -7.22 28.94
N ALA A 108 -31.94 -6.26 29.05
CA ALA A 108 -31.42 -5.49 27.93
C ALA A 108 -30.10 -6.05 27.37
N TRP A 109 -29.59 -7.17 27.90
CA TRP A 109 -28.30 -7.74 27.48
C TRP A 109 -28.25 -8.04 25.99
N GLY A 110 -29.25 -8.73 25.43
CA GLY A 110 -29.28 -9.04 23.99
C GLY A 110 -29.29 -7.80 23.10
N ARG A 111 -29.95 -6.72 23.52
CA ARG A 111 -29.96 -5.44 22.79
C ARG A 111 -28.61 -4.74 22.83
N ARG A 112 -27.88 -4.83 23.95
CA ARG A 112 -26.51 -4.31 24.07
C ARG A 112 -25.54 -5.08 23.19
N VAL A 113 -25.64 -6.42 23.18
CA VAL A 113 -24.86 -7.26 22.26
C VAL A 113 -25.17 -6.89 20.80
N GLY A 114 -26.46 -6.71 20.46
CA GLY A 114 -26.87 -6.25 19.14
C GLY A 114 -26.31 -4.87 18.75
N ALA A 115 -26.26 -3.92 19.70
CA ALA A 115 -25.66 -2.60 19.47
C ALA A 115 -24.15 -2.70 19.18
N VAL A 116 -23.41 -3.52 19.94
CA VAL A 116 -21.98 -3.76 19.70
C VAL A 116 -21.76 -4.44 18.35
N ALA A 117 -22.54 -5.46 18.01
CA ALA A 117 -22.45 -6.15 16.73
C ALA A 117 -22.74 -5.20 15.54
N SER A 118 -23.72 -4.31 15.72
CA SER A 118 -24.07 -3.30 14.71
C SER A 118 -22.96 -2.25 14.52
N ALA A 119 -22.31 -1.83 15.62
CA ALA A 119 -21.14 -0.94 15.54
C ALA A 119 -19.99 -1.62 14.79
N ALA A 120 -19.71 -2.88 15.12
CA ALA A 120 -18.68 -3.67 14.43
C ALA A 120 -18.99 -3.81 12.93
N ALA A 121 -20.25 -4.01 12.55
CA ALA A 121 -20.65 -4.06 11.15
C ALA A 121 -20.43 -2.72 10.42
N MET A 122 -20.72 -1.58 11.07
CA MET A 122 -20.45 -0.25 10.49
C MET A 122 -18.94 0.03 10.38
N SER A 123 -18.14 -0.35 11.39
CA SER A 123 -16.68 -0.23 11.32
C SER A 123 -16.08 -1.13 10.24
N LEU A 124 -16.61 -2.34 10.05
CA LEU A 124 -16.20 -3.22 8.96
C LEU A 124 -16.52 -2.62 7.60
N LEU A 125 -17.69 -2.01 7.43
CA LEU A 125 -18.04 -1.28 6.21
C LEU A 125 -17.06 -0.11 5.97
N ALA A 126 -16.80 0.72 6.99
CA ALA A 126 -15.83 1.81 6.88
C ALA A 126 -14.44 1.32 6.43
N ALA A 127 -13.92 0.26 7.06
CA ALA A 127 -12.64 -0.34 6.69
C ALA A 127 -12.64 -0.89 5.26
N GLN A 128 -13.73 -1.53 4.83
CA GLN A 128 -13.88 -2.06 3.47
C GLN A 128 -13.91 -0.94 2.42
N LEU A 129 -14.59 0.18 2.71
CA LEU A 129 -14.64 1.34 1.82
C LEU A 129 -13.27 1.99 1.67
N ILE A 130 -12.53 2.16 2.76
CA ILE A 130 -11.16 2.70 2.75
C ILE A 130 -10.22 1.75 1.98
N ASN A 131 -10.31 0.45 2.23
CA ASN A 131 -9.54 -0.55 1.48
C ASN A 131 -9.84 -0.51 -0.02
N THR A 132 -11.10 -0.28 -0.40
CA THR A 132 -11.51 -0.15 -1.81
C THR A 132 -11.02 1.15 -2.43
N TYR A 133 -11.06 2.26 -1.67
CA TYR A 133 -10.56 3.56 -2.11
C TYR A 133 -9.08 3.51 -2.49
N PHE A 134 -8.26 2.92 -1.63
CA PHE A 134 -6.82 2.79 -1.86
C PHE A 134 -6.43 1.54 -2.67
N GLY A 135 -7.33 0.58 -2.82
CA GLY A 135 -7.05 -0.69 -3.50
C GLY A 135 -6.00 -1.56 -2.80
N LEU A 136 -5.91 -1.50 -1.46
CA LEU A 136 -4.81 -2.13 -0.69
C LEU A 136 -4.82 -3.66 -0.78
N ASN A 137 -5.97 -4.27 -0.51
CA ASN A 137 -6.17 -5.72 -0.54
C ASN A 137 -7.36 -6.05 -1.43
N LEU A 138 -7.14 -6.85 -2.47
CA LEU A 138 -8.19 -7.21 -3.43
C LEU A 138 -8.89 -8.50 -3.04
N THR A 139 -8.15 -9.40 -2.40
CA THR A 139 -8.60 -10.73 -2.00
C THR A 139 -8.41 -10.97 -0.50
N LEU A 140 -9.08 -11.99 0.04
CA LEU A 140 -8.80 -12.45 1.41
C LEU A 140 -7.37 -12.97 1.58
N GLY A 141 -6.75 -13.51 0.53
CA GLY A 141 -5.35 -13.96 0.54
C GLY A 141 -4.36 -12.82 0.72
N ASP A 142 -4.64 -11.66 0.11
CA ASP A 142 -3.86 -10.44 0.30
C ASP A 142 -3.97 -9.95 1.73
N LEU A 143 -5.20 -9.84 2.25
CA LEU A 143 -5.46 -9.40 3.62
C LEU A 143 -4.82 -10.34 4.66
N ALA A 144 -4.82 -11.65 4.40
CA ALA A 144 -4.22 -12.65 5.27
C ALA A 144 -2.69 -12.82 5.07
N GLY A 145 -2.07 -12.13 4.10
CA GLY A 145 -0.65 -12.24 3.77
C GLY A 145 -0.23 -13.58 3.14
N VAL A 146 -1.18 -14.45 2.82
CA VAL A 146 -0.91 -15.81 2.31
C VAL A 146 -0.34 -15.77 0.89
N SER A 147 -0.77 -14.81 0.07
CA SER A 147 -0.27 -14.64 -1.30
C SER A 147 1.23 -14.35 -1.33
N ILE A 148 1.71 -13.57 -0.35
CA ILE A 148 3.11 -13.14 -0.25
C ILE A 148 3.97 -14.23 0.38
N ALA A 149 3.46 -14.95 1.37
CA ALA A 149 4.18 -16.03 2.06
C ALA A 149 4.59 -17.20 1.14
N ARG A 150 3.95 -17.36 -0.02
CA ARG A 150 4.26 -18.40 -1.01
C ARG A 150 5.41 -18.02 -1.96
N ILE A 151 5.88 -16.77 -1.93
CA ILE A 151 6.96 -16.31 -2.81
C ILE A 151 8.28 -16.90 -2.32
N ARG A 152 8.96 -17.63 -3.20
CA ARG A 152 10.23 -18.29 -2.90
C ARG A 152 11.40 -17.29 -2.89
N PRO A 153 12.46 -17.55 -2.10
CA PRO A 153 13.71 -16.81 -2.21
C PRO A 153 14.31 -16.91 -3.62
N LEU A 154 14.97 -15.84 -4.07
CA LEU A 154 15.73 -15.85 -5.32
C LEU A 154 16.87 -16.87 -5.20
N GLU A 155 16.81 -17.92 -6.02
CA GLU A 155 17.82 -18.96 -6.04
C GLU A 155 19.02 -18.54 -6.91
N SER A 156 20.24 -18.93 -6.54
CA SER A 156 21.47 -18.59 -7.29
C SER A 156 21.46 -19.08 -8.74
N ALA A 157 20.63 -20.07 -9.10
CA ALA A 157 20.47 -20.52 -10.48
C ALA A 157 19.70 -19.52 -11.37
N LEU A 158 18.92 -18.62 -10.76
CA LEU A 158 18.22 -17.53 -11.44
C LEU A 158 19.03 -16.23 -11.46
N GLU A 159 20.03 -16.12 -10.58
CA GLU A 159 21.05 -15.09 -10.68
C GLU A 159 21.91 -15.39 -11.91
N LYS A 160 21.86 -14.47 -12.87
CA LYS A 160 22.55 -14.61 -14.14
C LYS A 160 23.43 -13.37 -14.30
N PRO A 161 24.71 -13.44 -13.91
CA PRO A 161 25.64 -12.35 -14.17
C PRO A 161 25.69 -12.07 -15.68
N ALA A 162 25.96 -10.80 -16.03
CA ALA A 162 25.83 -10.23 -17.38
C ALA A 162 26.18 -11.24 -18.48
N ALA A 163 25.17 -11.93 -19.00
CA ALA A 163 25.32 -12.84 -20.10
C ALA A 163 25.27 -12.03 -21.40
N PRO A 164 25.84 -12.52 -22.51
CA PRO A 164 25.65 -11.89 -23.80
C PRO A 164 24.14 -11.80 -24.08
N SER A 165 23.63 -10.57 -24.08
CA SER A 165 22.27 -10.23 -24.42
C SER A 165 22.27 -9.56 -25.79
N VAL A 166 21.19 -9.75 -26.52
CA VAL A 166 21.00 -9.13 -27.84
C VAL A 166 20.08 -7.91 -27.71
N PRO A 167 20.24 -6.89 -28.56
CA PRO A 167 19.27 -5.80 -28.64
C PRO A 167 17.86 -6.36 -28.85
N LEU A 168 16.85 -5.77 -28.20
CA LEU A 168 15.46 -6.25 -28.29
C LEU A 168 14.96 -6.35 -29.75
N ALA A 169 15.34 -5.41 -30.61
CA ALA A 169 14.98 -5.41 -32.03
C ALA A 169 15.58 -6.58 -32.82
N ALA A 170 16.68 -7.17 -32.33
CA ALA A 170 17.34 -8.32 -32.93
C ALA A 170 16.97 -9.65 -32.23
N TRP A 171 16.09 -9.60 -31.23
CA TRP A 171 15.67 -10.77 -30.48
C TRP A 171 14.43 -11.40 -31.07
N THR A 172 14.49 -12.71 -31.32
CA THR A 172 13.34 -13.52 -31.72
C THR A 172 12.93 -14.41 -30.57
N ARG A 173 11.64 -14.44 -30.24
CA ARG A 173 11.09 -15.29 -29.19
C ARG A 173 11.38 -16.78 -29.49
N PRO A 174 12.11 -17.51 -28.63
CA PRO A 174 12.29 -18.94 -28.76
C PRO A 174 11.02 -19.71 -28.34
N GLU A 175 10.88 -20.92 -28.87
CA GLU A 175 9.84 -21.85 -28.42
C GLU A 175 10.11 -22.33 -26.98
N GLY A 176 9.05 -22.72 -26.27
CA GLY A 176 9.18 -23.33 -24.94
C GLY A 176 9.40 -22.37 -23.77
N LEU A 177 9.35 -21.05 -23.98
CA LEU A 177 9.34 -20.10 -22.86
C LEU A 177 8.10 -20.31 -21.97
N PRO A 178 8.23 -20.10 -20.65
CA PRO A 178 7.08 -20.15 -19.75
C PRO A 178 6.03 -19.10 -20.17
N ALA A 179 4.75 -19.38 -19.90
CA ALA A 179 3.67 -18.46 -20.24
C ALA A 179 3.70 -17.18 -19.40
N ASN A 180 4.15 -17.29 -18.15
CA ASN A 180 4.18 -16.23 -17.16
C ASN A 180 5.60 -16.06 -16.61
N GLY A 181 5.88 -14.86 -16.10
CA GLY A 181 7.08 -14.58 -15.34
C GLY A 181 7.05 -15.18 -13.94
N GLU A 182 8.16 -15.01 -13.25
CA GLU A 182 8.38 -15.53 -11.91
C GLU A 182 8.68 -14.41 -10.92
N LEU A 183 8.01 -14.45 -9.76
CA LEU A 183 8.34 -13.61 -8.61
C LEU A 183 9.30 -14.33 -7.67
N ARG A 184 10.24 -13.57 -7.10
CA ARG A 184 11.16 -14.00 -6.05
C ARG A 184 11.33 -12.94 -4.98
N THR A 185 11.61 -13.37 -3.76
CA THR A 185 12.01 -12.48 -2.66
C THR A 185 13.52 -12.55 -2.48
N VAL A 186 14.16 -11.43 -2.15
CA VAL A 186 15.61 -11.38 -1.96
C VAL A 186 15.98 -10.35 -0.92
N GLN A 187 16.97 -10.66 -0.08
CA GLN A 187 17.59 -9.65 0.77
C GLN A 187 18.79 -9.08 0.03
N ILE A 188 18.67 -7.85 -0.47
CA ILE A 188 19.77 -7.17 -1.16
C ILE A 188 20.80 -6.72 -0.09
N PRO A 189 22.07 -7.16 -0.16
CA PRO A 189 23.10 -6.69 0.75
C PRO A 189 23.33 -5.18 0.58
N ALA A 190 23.57 -4.48 1.69
CA ALA A 190 23.79 -3.04 1.69
C ALA A 190 25.16 -2.64 2.30
N PRO A 191 26.31 -3.17 1.80
CA PRO A 191 27.62 -2.89 2.39
C PRO A 191 28.06 -1.43 2.26
N ALA A 192 27.69 -0.71 1.20
CA ALA A 192 28.10 0.67 1.00
C ALA A 192 27.29 1.63 1.89
N SER A 193 25.97 1.50 1.91
CA SER A 193 25.05 2.33 2.70
C SER A 193 24.84 1.83 4.14
N GLY A 194 25.22 0.59 4.47
CA GLY A 194 24.95 0.00 5.79
C GLY A 194 23.44 -0.01 6.14
N PHE A 195 22.58 0.22 5.15
CA PHE A 195 21.16 0.44 5.36
C PHE A 195 20.47 -0.89 5.69
N LYS A 196 19.52 -0.85 6.63
CA LYS A 196 18.77 -2.03 7.07
C LYS A 196 17.44 -2.10 6.33
N ALA A 197 17.48 -2.50 5.07
CA ALA A 197 16.28 -2.69 4.26
C ALA A 197 15.52 -3.97 4.62
N ARG A 198 14.19 -3.96 4.46
CA ARG A 198 13.39 -5.19 4.39
C ARG A 198 13.68 -5.93 3.08
N ALA A 199 13.22 -7.18 3.00
CA ALA A 199 13.35 -7.99 1.79
C ALA A 199 12.70 -7.32 0.57
N ALA A 200 13.42 -7.35 -0.55
CA ALA A 200 12.98 -6.89 -1.86
C ALA A 200 12.26 -8.00 -2.62
N TYR A 201 11.52 -7.62 -3.66
CA TYR A 201 10.91 -8.56 -4.61
C TYR A 201 11.44 -8.34 -6.02
N VAL A 202 11.67 -9.43 -6.76
CA VAL A 202 12.12 -9.42 -8.15
C VAL A 202 11.10 -10.16 -9.00
N TYR A 203 10.60 -9.49 -10.04
CA TYR A 203 9.86 -10.12 -11.13
C TYR A 203 10.80 -10.37 -12.31
N LEU A 204 10.85 -11.62 -12.75
CA LEU A 204 11.59 -12.06 -13.92
C LEU A 204 10.60 -12.39 -15.05
N PRO A 205 10.61 -11.66 -16.18
CA PRO A 205 9.69 -11.91 -17.29
C PRO A 205 9.99 -13.25 -17.98
N PRO A 206 9.04 -13.82 -18.75
CA PRO A 206 9.29 -15.05 -19.54
C PRO A 206 10.57 -15.03 -20.38
N ALA A 207 10.87 -13.90 -21.03
CA ALA A 207 12.08 -13.74 -21.85
C ALA A 207 13.39 -13.87 -21.04
N TYR A 208 13.36 -13.72 -19.71
CA TYR A 208 14.52 -13.93 -18.83
C TYR A 208 14.97 -15.41 -18.80
N PHE A 209 14.08 -16.33 -19.18
CA PHE A 209 14.34 -17.77 -19.22
C PHE A 209 14.87 -18.27 -20.57
N ALA A 210 14.98 -17.39 -21.57
CA ALA A 210 15.60 -17.72 -22.84
C ALA A 210 17.10 -18.04 -22.68
N SER A 211 17.64 -18.89 -23.56
CA SER A 211 19.07 -19.14 -23.68
C SER A 211 19.81 -17.89 -24.17
N THR A 212 19.36 -17.33 -25.29
CA THR A 212 19.76 -16.00 -25.79
C THR A 212 18.71 -14.98 -25.38
N ARG A 213 19.10 -14.05 -24.51
CA ARG A 213 18.16 -13.09 -23.88
C ARG A 213 18.20 -11.74 -24.57
N PRO A 214 17.06 -11.02 -24.66
CA PRO A 214 17.08 -9.63 -25.03
C PRO A 214 17.69 -8.80 -23.90
N GLN A 215 18.16 -7.59 -24.21
CA GLN A 215 18.47 -6.56 -23.23
C GLN A 215 17.17 -6.14 -22.53
N LEU A 216 16.89 -6.73 -21.38
CA LEU A 216 15.66 -6.47 -20.63
C LEU A 216 15.79 -5.15 -19.85
N PRO A 217 14.82 -4.24 -19.97
CA PRO A 217 14.76 -3.04 -19.14
C PRO A 217 14.63 -3.35 -17.65
N VAL A 218 15.00 -2.39 -16.81
CA VAL A 218 14.80 -2.44 -15.36
C VAL A 218 13.73 -1.44 -14.97
N LEU A 219 12.79 -1.90 -14.15
CA LEU A 219 11.83 -1.06 -13.46
C LEU A 219 12.05 -1.20 -11.95
N LEU A 220 12.75 -0.23 -11.34
CA LEU A 220 12.91 -0.16 -9.89
C LEU A 220 11.65 0.44 -9.28
N LEU A 221 11.03 -0.23 -8.31
CA LEU A 221 9.77 0.16 -7.70
C LEU A 221 9.91 0.39 -6.20
N ILE A 222 9.26 1.43 -5.70
CA ILE A 222 9.36 1.87 -4.32
C ILE A 222 7.94 2.02 -3.75
N PRO A 223 7.62 1.38 -2.61
CA PRO A 223 6.30 1.51 -1.99
C PRO A 223 6.12 2.89 -1.34
N GLY A 224 4.90 3.23 -0.98
CA GLY A 224 4.60 4.39 -0.13
C GLY A 224 4.87 4.15 1.34
N GLN A 225 4.50 5.14 2.15
CA GLN A 225 4.61 5.14 3.60
C GLN A 225 3.26 5.60 4.20
N PRO A 226 2.69 4.87 5.17
CA PRO A 226 3.11 3.56 5.63
C PRO A 226 2.92 2.47 4.57
N GLY A 227 3.86 1.52 4.47
CA GLY A 227 3.78 0.50 3.41
C GLY A 227 4.87 -0.58 3.43
N ASN A 228 4.74 -1.56 2.54
CA ASN A 228 5.67 -2.67 2.35
C ASN A 228 5.96 -2.89 0.85
N PRO A 229 7.13 -3.46 0.48
CA PRO A 229 7.40 -3.88 -0.90
C PRO A 229 6.33 -4.82 -1.48
N SER A 230 5.66 -5.60 -0.62
CA SER A 230 4.58 -6.50 -1.02
C SER A 230 3.35 -5.80 -1.58
N ASP A 231 3.16 -4.51 -1.28
CA ASP A 231 1.96 -3.76 -1.69
C ASP A 231 1.90 -3.58 -3.21
N TRP A 232 3.07 -3.55 -3.88
CA TRP A 232 3.16 -3.62 -5.34
C TRP A 232 2.63 -4.95 -5.89
N LEU A 233 2.75 -6.04 -5.13
CA LEU A 233 2.33 -7.38 -5.55
C LEU A 233 0.84 -7.63 -5.29
N SER A 234 0.33 -7.22 -4.12
CA SER A 234 -1.07 -7.35 -3.74
C SER A 234 -1.93 -6.28 -4.43
N GLY A 235 -2.10 -5.12 -3.82
CA GLY A 235 -2.93 -4.02 -4.34
C GLY A 235 -2.48 -3.55 -5.73
N GLY A 236 -1.17 -3.47 -5.95
CA GLY A 236 -0.58 -3.06 -7.23
C GLY A 236 -0.73 -4.09 -8.36
N ARG A 237 -1.00 -5.36 -8.03
CA ARG A 237 -1.10 -6.49 -8.98
C ARG A 237 0.08 -6.57 -9.97
N LEU A 238 1.29 -6.25 -9.53
CA LEU A 238 2.46 -6.09 -10.41
C LEU A 238 2.67 -7.29 -11.33
N ARG A 239 2.67 -8.52 -10.77
CA ARG A 239 2.86 -9.75 -11.55
C ARG A 239 1.84 -9.88 -12.66
N LEU A 240 0.55 -9.71 -12.35
CA LEU A 240 -0.50 -9.85 -13.35
C LEU A 240 -0.32 -8.84 -14.50
N LYS A 241 -0.01 -7.59 -14.17
CA LYS A 241 0.18 -6.52 -15.17
C LYS A 241 1.39 -6.81 -16.06
N LEU A 242 2.51 -7.26 -15.47
CA LEU A 242 3.72 -7.57 -16.22
C LEU A 242 3.60 -8.88 -17.02
N ASP A 243 2.88 -9.89 -16.51
CA ASP A 243 2.58 -11.13 -17.24
C ASP A 243 1.70 -10.85 -18.46
N HIS A 244 0.67 -9.99 -18.30
CA HIS A 244 -0.16 -9.55 -19.42
C HIS A 244 0.65 -8.79 -20.47
N PHE A 245 1.45 -7.82 -20.02
CA PHE A 245 2.35 -7.08 -20.91
C PHE A 245 3.30 -8.04 -21.64
N ALA A 246 3.93 -8.97 -20.92
CA ALA A 246 4.83 -9.95 -21.51
C ALA A 246 4.10 -10.83 -22.55
N ALA A 247 2.88 -11.30 -22.26
CA ALA A 247 2.11 -12.11 -23.19
C ALA A 247 1.85 -11.39 -24.53
N GLU A 248 1.55 -10.09 -24.48
CA GLU A 248 1.34 -9.25 -25.68
C GLU A 248 2.64 -8.91 -26.42
N HIS A 249 3.79 -8.99 -25.74
CA HIS A 249 5.10 -8.59 -26.27
C HIS A 249 6.07 -9.78 -26.41
N GLY A 250 5.56 -10.97 -26.71
CA GLY A 250 6.40 -12.14 -27.01
C GLY A 250 7.23 -12.66 -25.84
N GLY A 251 6.75 -12.46 -24.61
CA GLY A 251 7.42 -12.81 -23.36
C GLY A 251 8.30 -11.70 -22.77
N VAL A 252 8.38 -10.53 -23.42
CA VAL A 252 9.23 -9.42 -22.99
C VAL A 252 8.47 -8.47 -22.08
N ALA A 253 9.02 -8.22 -20.90
CA ALA A 253 8.63 -7.13 -20.00
C ALA A 253 9.88 -6.68 -19.23
N PRO A 254 9.85 -5.56 -18.49
CA PRO A 254 10.96 -5.18 -17.62
C PRO A 254 11.21 -6.23 -16.54
N ILE A 255 12.47 -6.36 -16.12
CA ILE A 255 12.81 -6.92 -14.80
C ILE A 255 12.36 -5.88 -13.79
N ALA A 256 11.35 -6.20 -12.99
CA ALA A 256 10.87 -5.29 -11.96
C ALA A 256 11.48 -5.66 -10.60
N VAL A 257 12.06 -4.69 -9.91
CA VAL A 257 12.69 -4.87 -8.60
C VAL A 257 12.02 -3.93 -7.62
N VAL A 258 11.28 -4.47 -6.65
CA VAL A 258 10.61 -3.70 -5.61
C VAL A 258 11.48 -3.68 -4.37
N ILE A 259 11.91 -2.49 -3.93
CA ILE A 259 12.81 -2.33 -2.78
C ILE A 259 12.15 -1.56 -1.64
N ASP A 260 12.82 -1.51 -0.49
CA ASP A 260 12.40 -0.73 0.67
C ASP A 260 13.53 0.19 1.16
N PRO A 261 13.49 1.48 0.81
CA PRO A 261 14.44 2.47 1.31
C PRO A 261 13.97 3.13 2.63
N ASN A 262 12.94 2.58 3.30
CA ASN A 262 12.50 3.04 4.63
C ASN A 262 12.91 2.10 5.78
N GLY A 263 13.13 0.82 5.51
CA GLY A 263 13.57 -0.18 6.50
C GLY A 263 12.47 -0.67 7.46
N SER A 264 11.34 0.02 7.56
CA SER A 264 10.14 -0.43 8.28
C SER A 264 8.88 0.17 7.66
N PRO A 265 7.67 -0.36 7.96
CA PRO A 265 6.47 0.17 7.35
C PRO A 265 6.15 1.61 7.75
N GLN A 266 6.56 2.08 8.93
CA GLN A 266 6.23 3.43 9.41
C GLN A 266 7.37 4.44 9.25
N ALA A 267 8.61 3.97 9.07
CA ALA A 267 9.76 4.86 8.91
C ALA A 267 9.66 5.70 7.64
N ASN A 268 10.18 6.92 7.71
CA ASN A 268 10.28 7.83 6.58
C ASN A 268 11.72 8.39 6.52
N THR A 269 12.49 7.95 5.54
CA THR A 269 13.86 8.41 5.29
C THR A 269 13.91 9.62 4.36
N MET A 270 12.74 10.08 3.89
CA MET A 270 12.55 11.03 2.79
C MET A 270 13.22 10.60 1.47
N CYS A 271 13.68 9.34 1.37
CA CYS A 271 14.52 8.86 0.27
C CYS A 271 15.82 9.67 0.12
N MET A 272 16.36 10.14 1.25
CA MET A 272 17.58 10.93 1.31
C MET A 272 18.57 10.28 2.29
N ASP A 273 19.84 10.66 2.17
CA ASP A 273 20.82 10.36 3.21
C ASP A 273 20.67 11.38 4.35
N THR A 274 20.08 10.92 5.45
CA THR A 274 19.78 11.72 6.65
C THR A 274 20.20 10.96 7.90
N LYS A 275 20.00 11.56 9.09
CA LYS A 275 20.18 10.82 10.35
C LYS A 275 19.23 9.62 10.49
N ASN A 276 18.12 9.62 9.75
CA ASN A 276 17.12 8.56 9.77
C ASN A 276 17.48 7.38 8.85
N GLY A 277 18.57 7.49 8.09
CA GLY A 277 19.13 6.42 7.27
C GLY A 277 19.78 6.92 6.00
N ARG A 278 20.64 6.09 5.42
CA ARG A 278 21.32 6.34 4.15
C ARG A 278 20.55 5.77 2.96
N ALA A 279 19.32 6.27 2.76
CA ALA A 279 18.37 5.69 1.81
C ALA A 279 18.77 5.92 0.35
N GLU A 280 19.25 7.11 0.00
CA GLU A 280 19.72 7.43 -1.35
C GLU A 280 20.94 6.58 -1.69
N SER A 281 21.91 6.51 -0.77
CA SER A 281 23.07 5.64 -0.90
C SER A 281 22.69 4.17 -1.05
N TYR A 282 21.67 3.69 -0.33
CA TYR A 282 21.20 2.30 -0.47
C TYR A 282 20.72 2.00 -1.89
N VAL A 283 19.91 2.90 -2.46
CA VAL A 283 19.40 2.71 -3.82
C VAL A 283 20.55 2.75 -4.84
N VAL A 284 21.38 3.77 -4.76
CA VAL A 284 22.37 4.10 -5.80
C VAL A 284 23.62 3.22 -5.71
N ASN A 285 24.12 2.98 -4.50
CA ASN A 285 25.42 2.35 -4.29
C ASN A 285 25.32 0.85 -3.95
N ASP A 286 24.15 0.36 -3.53
CA ASP A 286 23.96 -1.06 -3.23
C ASP A 286 22.97 -1.73 -4.19
N VAL A 287 21.74 -1.21 -4.32
CA VAL A 287 20.70 -1.85 -5.13
C VAL A 287 21.04 -1.84 -6.63
N VAL A 288 21.39 -0.69 -7.20
CA VAL A 288 21.68 -0.59 -8.64
C VAL A 288 22.86 -1.50 -9.06
N PRO A 289 24.02 -1.50 -8.35
CA PRO A 289 25.10 -2.44 -8.62
C PRO A 289 24.68 -3.90 -8.44
N TRP A 290 23.87 -4.21 -7.41
CA TRP A 290 23.38 -5.57 -7.19
C TRP A 290 22.52 -6.05 -8.36
N ILE A 291 21.59 -5.23 -8.85
CA ILE A 291 20.77 -5.55 -10.03
C ILE A 291 21.67 -5.82 -11.24
N ARG A 292 22.62 -4.92 -11.55
CA ARG A 292 23.53 -5.06 -12.70
C ARG A 292 24.37 -6.34 -12.66
N THR A 293 24.71 -6.83 -11.47
CA THR A 293 25.61 -7.96 -11.27
C THR A 293 24.88 -9.30 -11.16
N HIS A 294 23.63 -9.33 -10.67
CA HIS A 294 22.90 -10.57 -10.39
C HIS A 294 21.74 -10.82 -11.36
N LEU A 295 21.16 -9.76 -11.93
CA LEU A 295 20.05 -9.84 -12.86
C LEU A 295 20.58 -9.38 -14.20
N SER A 296 20.54 -10.23 -15.23
CA SER A 296 21.04 -9.93 -16.58
C SER A 296 20.22 -8.82 -17.28
N ALA A 297 20.26 -7.63 -16.72
CA ALA A 297 19.58 -6.43 -17.12
C ALA A 297 20.38 -5.68 -18.20
N ALA A 298 19.70 -4.82 -18.94
CA ALA A 298 20.37 -3.87 -19.82
C ALA A 298 21.33 -2.98 -19.00
N ALA A 299 22.53 -2.71 -19.51
CA ALA A 299 23.50 -1.84 -18.83
C ALA A 299 23.26 -0.34 -19.08
N ASP A 300 22.65 0.00 -20.20
CA ASP A 300 22.42 1.38 -20.65
C ASP A 300 21.27 2.04 -19.85
N PRO A 301 21.49 3.22 -19.23
CA PRO A 301 20.48 3.95 -18.44
C PRO A 301 19.17 4.24 -19.19
N ARG A 302 19.19 4.27 -20.52
CA ARG A 302 17.98 4.43 -21.35
C ARG A 302 16.94 3.31 -21.16
N PHE A 303 17.35 2.19 -20.57
CA PHE A 303 16.48 1.06 -20.25
C PHE A 303 16.17 0.96 -18.75
N TRP A 304 16.44 2.00 -17.97
CA TRP A 304 16.21 2.02 -16.53
C TRP A 304 15.20 3.09 -16.16
N ALA A 305 14.15 2.66 -15.48
CA ALA A 305 13.15 3.54 -14.90
C ALA A 305 12.99 3.26 -13.40
N VAL A 306 12.62 4.30 -12.66
CA VAL A 306 12.23 4.22 -11.25
C VAL A 306 10.77 4.63 -11.09
N GLY A 307 10.01 3.95 -10.24
CA GLY A 307 8.61 4.25 -10.03
C GLY A 307 8.17 4.04 -8.59
N GLY A 308 7.11 4.73 -8.18
CA GLY A 308 6.64 4.63 -6.81
C GLY A 308 5.33 5.36 -6.56
N PHE A 309 4.69 5.06 -5.43
CA PHE A 309 3.49 5.75 -4.96
C PHE A 309 3.73 6.48 -3.63
N SER A 310 3.10 7.63 -3.40
CA SER A 310 3.27 8.45 -2.19
C SER A 310 4.77 8.74 -1.96
N PHE A 311 5.33 8.40 -0.79
CA PHE A 311 6.77 8.43 -0.51
C PHE A 311 7.62 7.86 -1.67
N GLY A 312 7.23 6.71 -2.24
CA GLY A 312 7.95 6.11 -3.37
C GLY A 312 7.87 6.95 -4.65
N GLY A 313 6.76 7.66 -4.84
CA GLY A 313 6.58 8.60 -5.95
C GLY A 313 7.52 9.80 -5.80
N THR A 314 7.59 10.37 -4.60
CA THR A 314 8.55 11.44 -4.24
C THR A 314 9.98 10.96 -4.46
N CYS A 315 10.31 9.76 -3.97
CA CYS A 315 11.62 9.12 -4.15
C CYS A 315 11.97 8.92 -5.63
N SER A 316 11.01 8.50 -6.46
CA SER A 316 11.23 8.32 -7.91
C SER A 316 11.60 9.62 -8.61
N VAL A 317 10.91 10.72 -8.29
CA VAL A 317 11.20 12.05 -8.84
C VAL A 317 12.56 12.56 -8.35
N GLN A 318 12.90 12.36 -7.08
CA GLN A 318 14.21 12.71 -6.53
C GLN A 318 15.34 11.94 -7.22
N LEU A 319 15.19 10.62 -7.36
CA LEU A 319 16.23 9.76 -7.91
C LEU A 319 16.51 10.05 -9.39
N ILE A 320 15.48 10.29 -10.22
CA ILE A 320 15.73 10.66 -11.62
C ILE A 320 16.39 12.04 -11.75
N ALA A 321 16.03 13.00 -10.90
CA ALA A 321 16.60 14.34 -10.95
C ALA A 321 18.07 14.36 -10.50
N LYS A 322 18.42 13.56 -9.47
CA LYS A 322 19.78 13.47 -8.92
C LYS A 322 20.69 12.50 -9.68
N HIS A 323 20.13 11.43 -10.24
CA HIS A 323 20.87 10.34 -10.88
C HIS A 323 20.42 10.05 -12.33
N PRO A 324 20.44 11.05 -13.23
CA PRO A 324 20.10 10.84 -14.64
C PRO A 324 21.06 9.89 -15.37
N GLU A 325 22.26 9.65 -14.83
CA GLU A 325 23.21 8.65 -15.29
C GLU A 325 22.80 7.20 -14.96
N ILE A 326 21.76 7.02 -14.13
CA ILE A 326 21.20 5.72 -13.77
C ILE A 326 19.80 5.56 -14.33
N PHE A 327 18.91 6.54 -14.09
CA PHE A 327 17.51 6.48 -14.47
C PHE A 327 17.19 7.53 -15.53
N THR A 328 16.48 7.11 -16.58
CA THR A 328 16.03 8.01 -17.65
C THR A 328 14.52 8.09 -17.78
N GLY A 329 13.79 7.26 -17.02
CA GLY A 329 12.34 7.31 -16.88
C GLY A 329 11.91 7.30 -15.41
N ALA A 330 10.84 8.02 -15.08
CA ALA A 330 10.27 8.04 -13.74
C ALA A 330 8.75 7.93 -13.76
N LEU A 331 8.19 7.24 -12.77
CA LEU A 331 6.75 7.14 -12.52
C LEU A 331 6.44 7.61 -11.08
N GLY A 332 5.94 8.84 -10.94
CA GLY A 332 5.52 9.38 -9.64
C GLY A 332 4.01 9.32 -9.47
N PHE A 333 3.50 8.42 -8.63
CA PHE A 333 2.07 8.34 -8.32
C PHE A 333 1.77 8.99 -6.97
N ALA A 334 0.91 10.02 -6.94
CA ALA A 334 0.59 10.75 -5.71
C ALA A 334 1.83 11.18 -4.91
N ALA A 335 2.86 11.68 -5.60
CA ALA A 335 4.07 12.15 -4.96
C ALA A 335 3.80 13.39 -4.10
N GLU A 336 4.53 13.52 -3.00
CA GLU A 336 4.56 14.73 -2.19
C GLU A 336 5.17 15.89 -3.00
N LEU A 337 4.80 17.13 -2.63
CA LEU A 337 5.34 18.33 -3.27
C LEU A 337 6.82 18.54 -2.98
N GLU A 338 7.27 18.17 -1.77
CA GLU A 338 8.66 18.17 -1.35
C GLU A 338 8.89 16.99 -0.39
N PRO A 339 10.14 16.51 -0.22
CA PRO A 339 10.43 15.47 0.76
C PRO A 339 10.14 15.99 2.18
N ALA A 340 9.19 15.36 2.89
CA ALA A 340 8.76 15.83 4.19
C ALA A 340 8.59 14.70 5.21
N MET A 341 8.75 15.03 6.50
CA MET A 341 8.38 14.17 7.63
C MET A 341 7.22 14.72 8.46
N ALA A 342 6.89 15.99 8.26
CA ALA A 342 5.79 16.69 8.89
C ALA A 342 5.25 17.74 7.92
N THR A 343 3.99 18.14 8.11
CA THR A 343 3.36 19.25 7.38
C THR A 343 4.10 20.58 7.59
N ASP A 344 4.74 20.75 8.76
CA ASP A 344 5.60 21.89 9.07
C ASP A 344 7.05 21.61 8.64
N ARG A 345 7.55 22.42 7.70
CA ARG A 345 8.91 22.34 7.18
C ARG A 345 9.99 22.49 8.26
N ALA A 346 9.78 23.34 9.27
CA ALA A 346 10.75 23.51 10.34
C ALA A 346 10.91 22.21 11.15
N LYS A 347 9.80 21.53 11.44
CA LYS A 347 9.83 20.20 12.07
C LYS A 347 10.56 19.18 11.19
N THR A 348 10.34 19.20 9.87
CA THR A 348 11.08 18.32 8.95
C THR A 348 12.59 18.55 9.05
N ILE A 349 13.04 19.82 9.04
CA ILE A 349 14.46 20.16 9.17
C ILE A 349 15.05 19.66 10.49
N ASP A 350 14.36 19.89 11.61
CA ASP A 350 14.78 19.41 12.93
C ASP A 350 14.84 17.87 13.00
N LEU A 351 13.83 17.21 12.43
CA LEU A 351 13.67 15.76 12.48
C LEU A 351 14.61 15.01 11.53
N ALA A 352 15.13 15.63 10.47
CA ALA A 352 15.98 14.95 9.47
C ALA A 352 17.42 15.42 9.45
N PHE A 353 17.64 16.70 9.72
CA PHE A 353 18.91 17.37 9.50
C PHE A 353 19.44 18.07 10.76
N ASP A 354 18.90 17.73 11.94
CA ASP A 354 19.32 18.31 13.23
C ASP A 354 19.23 19.85 13.28
N GLY A 355 18.27 20.43 12.55
CA GLY A 355 18.06 21.88 12.49
C GLY A 355 18.87 22.59 11.40
N ASP A 356 19.67 21.86 10.61
CA ASP A 356 20.49 22.40 9.52
C ASP A 356 19.78 22.23 8.17
N ALA A 357 19.33 23.33 7.56
CA ALA A 357 18.37 23.33 6.45
C ALA A 357 18.97 23.12 5.06
#